data_AF-A0A009QCL9-F1
#
_entry.id   AF-A0A009QCL9-F1
#
_cell.length_a   1.000
_cell.length_b   1.000
_cell.length_c   1.000
_cell.angle_alpha   90.00
_cell.angle_beta   90.00
_cell.angle_gamma   90.00
#
_symmetry.space_group_name_H-M   'P 1'
#
loop_
_entity.id
_entity.type
_entity.pdbx_description
1 polymer ?
#
loop_
_entity_poly.entity_id
_entity_poly.type
_entity_poly.pdbx_seq_one_letter_code
_entity_poly.pdbx_strand_id
1 'polypeptide(L)'
;MVSLKEAALGVQQQNEKSAKSSIIEANSGVVAAQADLARLKKEFERYQDLLKDGVITRQNFEGIQSQYLTAQAQLSKAQAAVNAAEAQLGSLQASRAQLLADIQSANANLNLYQVDLASSKVVSPVSGKIGSLAIQKGSRVSPQTRLMAIIPENSLYVQANFKETQIEKMHIGQKVKLKLDAYPSLNFTGKIESFSPASGATFSLMPPDNATGNFNKVVQRIPVRIAIDSSPHIDLIKPGMSVSVTVDLRT
;
A
#
# COMPACT_ATOMS: atom_id res chain seq x y z
N MET A 1 10.94 -5.88 -18.25
CA MET A 1 10.30 -4.54 -18.18
C MET A 1 11.07 -3.63 -17.24
N VAL A 2 11.18 -3.95 -15.95
CA VAL A 2 11.99 -3.15 -14.98
C VAL A 2 13.47 -3.10 -15.38
N SER A 3 14.07 -4.25 -15.69
CA SER A 3 15.48 -4.35 -16.10
C SER A 3 15.88 -3.48 -17.31
N LEU A 4 14.96 -3.32 -18.28
CA LEU A 4 15.19 -2.47 -19.45
C LEU A 4 15.19 -0.98 -19.09
N LYS A 5 14.32 -0.57 -18.15
CA LYS A 5 14.31 0.81 -17.64
C LYS A 5 15.53 1.10 -16.76
N GLU A 6 15.99 0.12 -15.99
CA GLU A 6 17.24 0.22 -15.21
C GLU A 6 18.47 0.35 -16.11
N ALA A 7 18.52 -0.41 -17.22
CA ALA A 7 19.58 -0.25 -18.21
C ALA A 7 19.58 1.16 -18.85
N ALA A 8 18.39 1.68 -19.18
CA ALA A 8 18.24 3.05 -19.69
C ALA A 8 18.70 4.11 -18.67
N LEU A 9 18.43 3.91 -17.37
CA LEU A 9 18.94 4.77 -16.29
C LEU A 9 20.48 4.78 -16.25
N GLY A 10 21.12 3.63 -16.44
CA GLY A 10 22.59 3.54 -16.49
C GLY A 10 23.18 4.33 -17.66
N VAL A 11 22.58 4.23 -18.84
CA VAL A 11 22.97 5.06 -20.01
C VAL A 11 22.78 6.54 -19.72
N GLN A 12 21.67 6.92 -19.08
CA GLN A 12 21.39 8.32 -18.74
C GLN A 12 22.40 8.90 -17.75
N GLN A 13 22.80 8.12 -16.73
CA GLN A 13 23.83 8.51 -15.78
C GLN A 13 25.19 8.72 -16.46
N GLN A 14 25.52 7.88 -17.45
CA GLN A 14 26.75 8.05 -18.23
C GLN A 14 26.69 9.34 -19.06
N ASN A 15 25.54 9.68 -19.66
CA ASN A 15 25.34 10.92 -20.39
C ASN A 15 25.49 12.15 -19.48
N GLU A 16 24.94 12.12 -18.26
CA GLU A 16 25.14 13.19 -17.28
C GLU A 16 26.60 13.36 -16.88
N LYS A 17 27.34 12.25 -16.71
CA LYS A 17 28.77 12.29 -16.40
C LYS A 17 29.56 12.94 -17.54
N SER A 18 29.27 12.58 -18.79
CA SER A 18 29.87 13.23 -19.96
C SER A 18 29.52 14.73 -20.04
N ALA A 19 28.27 15.11 -19.77
CA ALA A 19 27.85 16.51 -19.76
C ALA A 19 28.57 17.33 -18.67
N LYS A 20 28.79 16.74 -17.49
CA LYS A 20 29.60 17.38 -16.44
C LYS A 20 31.05 17.62 -16.89
N SER A 21 31.65 16.67 -17.60
CA SER A 21 32.98 16.88 -18.20
C SER A 21 32.98 18.02 -19.21
N SER A 22 31.94 18.14 -20.05
CA SER A 22 31.80 19.27 -21.00
C SER A 22 31.66 20.62 -20.29
N ILE A 23 31.01 20.68 -19.12
CA ILE A 23 30.95 21.91 -18.31
C ILE A 23 32.35 22.29 -17.79
N ILE A 24 33.15 21.32 -17.36
CA ILE A 24 34.54 21.57 -16.92
C ILE A 24 35.39 22.11 -18.07
N GLU A 25 35.23 21.54 -19.27
CA GLU A 25 35.89 22.02 -20.48
C GLU A 25 35.46 23.45 -20.85
N ALA A 26 34.16 23.74 -20.85
CA ALA A 26 33.63 25.08 -21.13
C ALA A 26 34.12 26.12 -20.11
N ASN A 27 34.17 25.77 -18.82
CA ASN A 27 34.73 26.62 -17.77
C ASN A 27 36.23 26.89 -17.98
N SER A 28 36.99 25.91 -18.44
CA SER A 28 38.40 26.10 -18.80
C SER A 28 38.54 27.10 -19.95
N GLY A 29 37.61 27.08 -20.91
CA GLY A 29 37.52 28.07 -21.98
C GLY A 29 37.22 29.49 -21.46
N VAL A 30 36.35 29.63 -20.45
CA VAL A 30 36.10 30.91 -19.78
C VAL A 30 37.37 31.43 -19.11
N VAL A 31 38.09 30.60 -18.37
CA VAL A 31 39.35 30.99 -17.71
C VAL A 31 40.38 31.48 -18.73
N ALA A 32 40.53 30.79 -19.86
CA ALA A 32 41.42 31.21 -20.94
C ALA A 32 41.01 32.57 -21.54
N ALA A 33 39.71 32.76 -21.83
CA ALA A 33 39.20 34.01 -22.37
C ALA A 33 39.31 35.18 -21.37
N GLN A 34 39.14 34.92 -20.07
CA GLN A 34 39.35 35.90 -19.01
C GLN A 34 40.81 36.34 -18.93
N ALA A 35 41.76 35.41 -19.03
CA ALA A 35 43.19 35.71 -19.02
C ALA A 35 43.59 36.60 -20.21
N ASP A 36 43.09 36.29 -21.41
CA ASP A 36 43.36 37.07 -22.61
C ASP A 36 42.73 38.47 -22.55
N LEU A 37 41.47 38.56 -22.08
CA LEU A 37 40.82 39.86 -21.84
C LEU A 37 41.60 40.69 -20.82
N ALA A 38 42.09 40.10 -19.73
CA ALA A 38 42.87 40.80 -18.73
C ALA A 38 44.20 41.34 -19.30
N ARG A 39 44.86 40.57 -20.17
CA ARG A 39 46.07 41.00 -20.88
C ARG A 39 45.76 42.18 -21.82
N LEU A 40 44.76 42.04 -22.69
CA LEU A 40 44.38 43.06 -23.67
C LEU A 40 43.81 44.33 -23.02
N LYS A 41 43.16 44.21 -21.86
CA LYS A 41 42.73 45.37 -21.07
C LYS A 41 43.91 46.23 -20.64
N LYS A 42 44.97 45.61 -20.10
CA LYS A 42 46.19 46.33 -19.71
C LYS A 42 46.90 46.96 -20.92
N GLU A 43 46.89 46.28 -22.06
CA GLU A 43 47.45 46.84 -23.31
C GLU A 43 46.63 48.03 -23.79
N PHE A 44 45.30 47.94 -23.76
CA PHE A 44 44.40 49.04 -24.09
C PHE A 44 44.63 50.26 -23.20
N GLU A 45 44.68 50.08 -21.87
CA GLU A 45 44.95 51.15 -20.91
C GLU A 45 46.31 51.82 -21.17
N ARG A 46 47.37 51.01 -21.38
CA ARG A 46 48.71 51.51 -21.72
C ARG A 46 48.73 52.30 -23.03
N TYR A 47 48.08 51.81 -24.09
CA TYR A 47 48.05 52.50 -25.38
C TYR A 47 47.18 53.74 -25.34
N GLN A 48 46.14 53.76 -24.50
CA GLN A 48 45.33 54.94 -24.26
C GLN A 48 46.17 56.08 -23.67
N ASP A 49 47.04 55.79 -22.70
CA ASP A 49 47.91 56.78 -22.10
C ASP A 49 49.01 57.26 -23.07
N LEU A 50 49.64 56.33 -23.81
CA LEU A 50 50.62 56.68 -24.84
C LEU A 50 50.04 57.56 -25.97
N LEU A 51 48.75 57.41 -26.28
CA LEU A 51 48.06 58.26 -27.25
C LEU A 51 47.85 59.67 -26.70
N LYS A 52 47.50 59.81 -25.41
CA LYS A 52 47.36 61.12 -24.75
C LYS A 52 48.68 61.87 -24.72
N ASP A 53 49.78 61.15 -24.52
CA ASP A 53 51.14 61.70 -24.50
C ASP A 53 51.69 61.99 -25.92
N GLY A 54 50.93 61.66 -26.98
CA GLY A 54 51.31 61.93 -28.37
C GLY A 54 52.38 60.99 -28.93
N VAL A 55 52.66 59.87 -28.26
CA VAL A 55 53.76 58.93 -28.58
C VAL A 55 53.37 57.93 -29.69
N ILE A 56 52.07 57.69 -29.89
CA ILE A 56 51.55 56.74 -30.90
C ILE A 56 50.50 57.37 -31.82
N THR A 57 50.23 56.72 -32.96
CA THR A 57 49.18 57.14 -33.89
C THR A 57 47.79 56.67 -33.42
N ARG A 58 46.74 57.38 -33.84
CA ARG A 58 45.35 56.98 -33.59
C ARG A 58 45.03 55.59 -34.18
N GLN A 59 45.56 55.27 -35.35
CA GLN A 59 45.39 53.96 -36.00
C GLN A 59 45.91 52.81 -35.13
N ASN A 60 47.07 52.98 -34.48
CA ASN A 60 47.61 51.96 -33.58
C ASN A 60 46.71 51.75 -32.35
N PHE A 61 46.17 52.83 -31.79
CA PHE A 61 45.22 52.74 -30.68
C PHE A 61 43.91 52.05 -31.08
N GLU A 62 43.33 52.41 -32.22
CA GLU A 62 42.10 51.78 -32.74
C GLU A 62 42.28 50.27 -32.98
N GLY A 63 43.47 49.85 -33.41
CA GLY A 63 43.83 48.43 -33.52
C GLY A 63 43.75 47.69 -32.19
N ILE A 64 44.35 48.24 -31.12
CA ILE A 64 44.29 47.65 -29.77
C ILE A 64 42.88 47.71 -29.19
N GLN A 65 42.15 48.80 -29.42
CA GLN A 65 40.74 48.92 -29.00
C GLN A 65 39.87 47.81 -29.62
N SER A 66 40.04 47.55 -30.92
CA SER A 66 39.32 46.48 -31.61
C SER A 66 39.67 45.09 -31.05
N GLN A 67 40.94 44.84 -30.74
CA GLN A 67 41.37 43.58 -30.10
C GLN A 67 40.77 43.40 -28.71
N TYR A 68 40.76 44.46 -27.88
CA TYR A 68 40.13 44.43 -26.57
C TYR A 68 38.61 44.13 -26.65
N LEU A 69 37.89 44.80 -27.55
CA LEU A 69 36.46 44.53 -27.78
C LEU A 69 36.21 43.10 -28.26
N THR A 70 37.08 42.58 -29.13
CA THR A 70 37.00 41.18 -29.59
C THR A 70 37.20 40.20 -28.44
N ALA A 71 38.17 40.42 -27.56
CA ALA A 71 38.37 39.58 -26.37
C ALA A 71 37.20 39.66 -25.38
N GLN A 72 36.56 40.82 -25.24
CA GLN A 72 35.36 40.96 -24.43
C GLN A 72 34.20 40.14 -25.00
N ALA A 73 33.99 40.19 -26.32
CA ALA A 73 33.00 39.37 -27.01
C ALA A 73 33.32 37.87 -26.89
N GLN A 74 34.60 37.49 -26.96
CA GLN A 74 35.03 36.10 -26.82
C GLN A 74 34.79 35.56 -25.41
N LEU A 75 35.00 36.37 -24.36
CA LEU A 75 34.63 36.02 -22.99
C LEU A 75 33.11 35.81 -22.85
N SER A 76 32.31 36.74 -23.38
CA SER A 76 30.85 36.61 -23.38
C SER A 76 30.38 35.32 -24.07
N LYS A 77 31.00 34.98 -25.21
CA LYS A 77 30.75 33.72 -25.93
C LYS A 77 31.12 32.49 -25.10
N ALA A 78 32.27 32.50 -24.43
CA ALA A 78 32.70 31.40 -23.57
C ALA A 78 31.74 31.21 -22.38
N GLN A 79 31.29 32.30 -21.75
CA GLN A 79 30.31 32.24 -20.67
C GLN A 79 28.96 31.70 -21.14
N ALA A 80 28.50 32.12 -22.33
CA ALA A 80 27.28 31.58 -22.93
C ALA A 80 27.39 30.07 -23.21
N ALA A 81 28.57 29.58 -23.58
CA ALA A 81 28.82 28.14 -23.77
C ALA A 81 28.71 27.34 -22.46
N VAL A 82 29.18 27.90 -21.33
CA VAL A 82 28.98 27.29 -20.00
C VAL A 82 27.49 27.21 -19.68
N ASN A 83 26.75 28.32 -19.84
CA ASN A 83 25.32 28.35 -19.56
C ASN A 83 24.54 27.32 -20.42
N ALA A 84 24.92 27.16 -21.69
CA ALA A 84 24.32 26.16 -22.58
C ALA A 84 24.62 24.72 -22.12
N ALA A 85 25.86 24.44 -21.68
CA ALA A 85 26.24 23.14 -21.15
C ALA A 85 25.52 22.82 -19.82
N GLU A 86 25.35 23.81 -18.95
CA GLU A 86 24.57 23.68 -17.71
C GLU A 86 23.08 23.42 -17.98
N ALA A 87 22.48 24.15 -18.93
CA ALA A 87 21.10 23.91 -19.35
C ALA A 87 20.91 22.48 -19.90
N GLN A 88 21.88 21.99 -20.67
CA GLN A 88 21.88 20.62 -21.16
C GLN A 88 22.01 19.59 -20.03
N LEU A 89 22.83 19.84 -19.01
CA LEU A 89 22.86 18.98 -17.83
C LEU A 89 21.52 18.98 -17.10
N GLY A 90 20.87 20.14 -16.96
CA GLY A 90 19.55 20.27 -16.36
C GLY A 90 18.48 19.45 -17.10
N SER A 91 18.49 19.45 -18.44
CA SER A 91 17.56 18.64 -19.24
C SER A 91 17.80 17.13 -19.06
N LEU A 92 19.05 16.70 -18.99
CA LEU A 92 19.42 15.31 -18.72
C LEU A 92 18.99 14.86 -17.31
N GLN A 93 19.15 15.72 -16.31
CA GLN A 93 18.70 15.45 -14.93
C GLN A 93 17.19 15.33 -14.83
N ALA A 94 16.44 16.19 -15.53
CA ALA A 94 14.98 16.09 -15.61
C ALA A 94 14.56 14.77 -16.27
N SER A 95 15.22 14.38 -17.36
CA SER A 95 14.99 13.08 -18.02
C SER A 95 15.30 11.89 -17.11
N ARG A 96 16.37 11.98 -16.29
CA ARG A 96 16.66 10.97 -15.26
C ARG A 96 15.56 10.88 -14.20
N ALA A 97 15.04 12.01 -13.73
CA ALA A 97 13.95 12.02 -12.77
C ALA A 97 12.69 11.32 -13.33
N GLN A 98 12.37 11.56 -14.60
CA GLN A 98 11.30 10.86 -15.30
C GLN A 98 11.53 9.34 -15.36
N LEU A 99 12.74 8.90 -15.73
CA LEU A 99 13.10 7.48 -15.76
C LEU A 99 12.96 6.81 -14.38
N LEU A 100 13.33 7.49 -13.30
CA LEU A 100 13.17 6.98 -11.94
C LEU A 100 11.69 6.80 -11.57
N ALA A 101 10.84 7.77 -11.90
CA ALA A 101 9.40 7.67 -11.70
C ALA A 101 8.81 6.49 -12.51
N ASP A 102 9.29 6.29 -13.74
CA ASP A 102 8.87 5.20 -14.60
C ASP A 102 9.30 3.81 -14.07
N ILE A 103 10.46 3.72 -13.41
CA ILE A 103 10.92 2.50 -12.72
C ILE A 103 10.04 2.24 -11.50
N GLN A 104 9.75 3.27 -10.70
CA GLN A 104 8.88 3.12 -9.52
C GLN A 104 7.48 2.64 -9.90
N SER A 105 6.89 3.21 -10.96
CA SER A 105 5.61 2.75 -11.51
C SER A 105 5.67 1.30 -12.00
N ALA A 106 6.74 0.92 -12.70
CA ALA A 106 6.92 -0.46 -13.15
C ALA A 106 7.05 -1.45 -11.98
N ASN A 107 7.73 -1.06 -10.90
CA ASN A 107 7.83 -1.87 -9.68
C ASN A 107 6.49 -1.98 -8.93
N ALA A 108 5.70 -0.91 -8.88
CA ALA A 108 4.36 -0.96 -8.31
C ALA A 108 3.46 -1.95 -9.07
N ASN A 109 3.52 -1.94 -10.40
CA ASN A 109 2.80 -2.91 -11.24
C ASN A 109 3.29 -4.34 -11.01
N LEU A 110 4.60 -4.54 -10.86
CA LEU A 110 5.15 -5.86 -10.54
C LEU A 110 4.61 -6.38 -9.20
N ASN A 111 4.55 -5.54 -8.18
CA ASN A 111 3.99 -5.91 -6.88
C ASN A 111 2.50 -6.24 -6.97
N LEU A 112 1.73 -5.47 -7.75
CA LEU A 112 0.31 -5.77 -7.99
C LEU A 112 0.15 -7.16 -8.63
N TYR A 113 0.93 -7.48 -9.65
CA TYR A 113 0.89 -8.81 -10.28
C TYR A 113 1.35 -9.94 -9.36
N GLN A 114 2.27 -9.67 -8.43
CA GLN A 114 2.65 -10.64 -7.40
C GLN A 114 1.49 -10.90 -6.42
N VAL A 115 0.74 -9.86 -6.03
CA VAL A 115 -0.47 -10.00 -5.21
C VAL A 115 -1.56 -10.76 -5.95
N ASP A 116 -1.76 -10.50 -7.24
CA ASP A 116 -2.72 -11.24 -8.06
C ASP A 116 -2.32 -12.71 -8.20
N LEU A 117 -1.03 -12.99 -8.42
CA LEU A 117 -0.50 -14.35 -8.49
C LEU A 117 -0.67 -15.07 -7.14
N ALA A 118 -0.38 -14.40 -6.02
CA ALA A 118 -0.61 -14.97 -4.69
C ALA A 118 -2.10 -15.26 -4.46
N SER A 119 -2.98 -14.36 -4.92
CA SER A 119 -4.44 -14.50 -4.82
C SER A 119 -5.00 -15.64 -5.69
N SER A 120 -4.27 -16.09 -6.71
CA SER A 120 -4.63 -17.29 -7.49
C SER A 120 -4.58 -18.57 -6.65
N LYS A 121 -3.79 -18.58 -5.58
CA LYS A 121 -3.70 -19.69 -4.62
C LYS A 121 -4.55 -19.37 -3.40
N VAL A 122 -5.79 -19.84 -3.42
CA VAL A 122 -6.70 -19.72 -2.27
C VAL A 122 -6.23 -20.66 -1.16
N VAL A 123 -5.83 -20.08 -0.02
CA VAL A 123 -5.45 -20.80 1.20
C VAL A 123 -6.51 -20.63 2.28
N SER A 124 -6.64 -21.62 3.17
CA SER A 124 -7.56 -21.53 4.30
C SER A 124 -7.01 -20.52 5.34
N PRO A 125 -7.81 -19.54 5.82
CA PRO A 125 -7.36 -18.61 6.85
C PRO A 125 -7.34 -19.24 8.25
N VAL A 126 -8.03 -20.37 8.44
CA VAL A 126 -8.15 -21.07 9.72
C VAL A 126 -7.99 -22.58 9.52
N SER A 127 -7.50 -23.27 10.55
CA SER A 127 -7.54 -24.72 10.60
C SER A 127 -8.99 -25.18 10.78
N GLY A 128 -9.41 -26.19 10.01
CA GLY A 128 -10.79 -26.60 9.99
C GLY A 128 -11.08 -27.71 8.98
N LYS A 129 -12.31 -28.20 9.01
CA LYS A 129 -12.83 -29.19 8.07
C LYS A 129 -13.71 -28.48 7.03
N ILE A 130 -13.65 -28.91 5.77
CA ILE A 130 -14.51 -28.35 4.71
C ILE A 130 -15.94 -28.88 4.94
N GLY A 131 -16.86 -27.97 5.25
CA GLY A 131 -18.28 -28.29 5.48
C GLY A 131 -19.08 -28.39 4.18
N SER A 132 -18.76 -27.55 3.20
CA SER A 132 -19.36 -27.62 1.86
C SER A 132 -18.40 -27.07 0.81
N LEU A 133 -18.34 -27.71 -0.35
CA LEU A 133 -17.59 -27.25 -1.52
C LEU A 133 -18.59 -26.90 -2.63
N ALA A 134 -18.57 -25.64 -3.08
CA ALA A 134 -19.54 -25.11 -4.05
C ALA A 134 -19.02 -25.17 -5.51
N ILE A 135 -17.78 -25.62 -5.73
CA ILE A 135 -17.12 -25.63 -7.04
C ILE A 135 -16.53 -27.01 -7.34
N GLN A 136 -16.27 -27.27 -8.62
CA GLN A 136 -15.59 -28.48 -9.08
C GLN A 136 -14.32 -28.11 -9.86
N LYS A 137 -13.42 -29.08 -10.01
CA LYS A 137 -12.21 -28.89 -10.83
C LYS A 137 -12.63 -28.56 -12.27
N GLY A 138 -12.10 -27.46 -12.80
CA GLY A 138 -12.45 -26.94 -14.14
C GLY A 138 -13.57 -25.90 -14.14
N SER A 139 -14.23 -25.63 -13.01
CA SER A 139 -15.20 -24.54 -12.91
C SER A 139 -14.50 -23.18 -13.07
N ARG A 140 -15.11 -22.29 -13.87
CA ARG A 140 -14.73 -20.87 -13.92
C ARG A 140 -15.39 -20.13 -12.76
N VAL A 141 -14.63 -19.31 -12.04
CA VAL A 141 -15.11 -18.51 -10.91
C VAL A 141 -14.75 -17.05 -11.09
N SER A 142 -15.57 -16.17 -10.53
CA SER A 142 -15.35 -14.73 -10.52
C SER A 142 -14.97 -14.26 -9.11
N PRO A 143 -14.35 -13.08 -8.94
CA PRO A 143 -14.15 -12.47 -7.63
C PRO A 143 -15.45 -12.47 -6.80
N GLN A 144 -15.32 -12.61 -5.47
CA GLN A 144 -16.43 -12.67 -4.51
C GLN A 144 -17.32 -13.92 -4.62
N THR A 145 -17.03 -14.86 -5.52
CA THR A 145 -17.75 -16.14 -5.56
C THR A 145 -17.37 -16.98 -4.34
N ARG A 146 -18.36 -17.42 -3.57
CA ARG A 146 -18.15 -18.36 -2.45
C ARG A 146 -17.70 -19.72 -3.00
N LEU A 147 -16.48 -20.14 -2.65
CA LEU A 147 -15.92 -21.42 -3.11
C LEU A 147 -16.22 -22.57 -2.14
N MET A 148 -16.09 -22.32 -0.84
CA MET A 148 -16.25 -23.35 0.20
C MET A 148 -16.67 -22.72 1.53
N ALA A 149 -17.17 -23.55 2.45
CA ALA A 149 -17.29 -23.22 3.86
C ALA A 149 -16.35 -24.10 4.68
N ILE A 150 -15.63 -23.46 5.60
CA ILE A 150 -14.71 -24.11 6.53
C ILE A 150 -15.34 -24.05 7.93
N ILE A 151 -15.38 -25.20 8.59
CA ILE A 151 -15.82 -25.33 9.98
C ILE A 151 -14.55 -25.35 10.84
N PRO A 152 -14.27 -24.31 11.65
CA PRO A 152 -13.07 -24.28 12.47
C PRO A 152 -13.13 -25.34 13.59
N GLU A 153 -11.98 -25.94 13.91
CA GLU A 153 -11.93 -27.06 14.87
C GLU A 153 -12.17 -26.64 16.33
N ASN A 154 -11.88 -25.38 16.70
CA ASN A 154 -11.87 -24.91 18.09
C ASN A 154 -12.91 -23.81 18.39
N SER A 155 -13.99 -23.70 17.59
CA SER A 155 -14.98 -22.63 17.74
C SER A 155 -16.42 -23.15 17.87
N LEU A 156 -16.59 -24.38 18.34
CA LEU A 156 -17.91 -24.98 18.49
C LEU A 156 -18.60 -24.47 19.75
N TYR A 157 -19.83 -23.99 19.61
CA TYR A 157 -20.68 -23.55 20.71
C TYR A 157 -22.10 -24.07 20.53
N VAL A 158 -22.84 -24.16 21.62
CA VAL A 158 -24.29 -24.39 21.59
C VAL A 158 -24.99 -23.05 21.73
N GLN A 159 -25.95 -22.78 20.85
CA GLN A 159 -26.88 -21.68 21.00
C GLN A 159 -28.21 -22.23 21.50
N ALA A 160 -28.56 -21.91 22.75
CA ALA A 160 -29.79 -22.36 23.39
C ALA A 160 -30.78 -21.21 23.51
N ASN A 161 -32.00 -21.39 23.02
CA ASN A 161 -33.03 -20.36 23.07
C ASN A 161 -33.95 -20.59 24.29
N PHE A 162 -33.66 -19.92 25.41
CA PHE A 162 -34.48 -19.99 26.62
C PHE A 162 -35.63 -19.00 26.58
N LYS A 163 -36.74 -19.29 27.29
CA LYS A 163 -37.81 -18.30 27.47
C LYS A 163 -37.26 -17.11 28.28
N GLU A 164 -37.70 -15.90 27.98
CA GLU A 164 -37.33 -14.69 28.74
C GLU A 164 -37.55 -14.88 30.25
N THR A 165 -38.62 -15.55 30.65
CA THR A 165 -38.91 -15.83 32.07
C THR A 165 -37.96 -16.82 32.74
N GLN A 166 -37.11 -17.51 31.98
CA GLN A 166 -36.19 -18.53 32.50
C GLN A 166 -34.77 -17.97 32.73
N ILE A 167 -34.43 -16.80 32.20
CA ILE A 167 -33.06 -16.27 32.27
C ILE A 167 -32.77 -15.47 33.55
N GLU A 168 -33.80 -15.12 34.35
CA GLU A 168 -33.66 -14.26 35.55
C GLU A 168 -32.58 -14.74 36.53
N LYS A 169 -32.46 -16.06 36.71
CA LYS A 169 -31.51 -16.69 37.63
C LYS A 169 -30.26 -17.24 36.94
N MET A 170 -30.09 -16.95 35.65
CA MET A 170 -28.97 -17.44 34.86
C MET A 170 -27.83 -16.42 34.85
N HIS A 171 -26.59 -16.88 35.00
CA HIS A 171 -25.39 -16.05 35.02
C HIS A 171 -24.26 -16.66 34.18
N ILE A 172 -23.37 -15.80 33.68
CA ILE A 172 -22.19 -16.22 32.92
C ILE A 172 -21.32 -17.12 33.81
N GLY A 173 -20.80 -18.22 33.25
CA GLY A 173 -19.98 -19.21 33.94
C GLY A 173 -20.74 -20.37 34.58
N GLN A 174 -22.08 -20.30 34.67
CA GLN A 174 -22.88 -21.39 35.22
C GLN A 174 -22.76 -22.68 34.41
N LYS A 175 -22.77 -23.81 35.12
CA LYS A 175 -22.64 -25.13 34.52
C LYS A 175 -23.92 -25.54 33.80
N VAL A 176 -23.72 -26.13 32.62
CA VAL A 176 -24.78 -26.60 31.74
C VAL A 176 -24.56 -28.07 31.40
N LYS A 177 -25.63 -28.86 31.44
CA LYS A 177 -25.68 -30.21 30.89
C LYS A 177 -26.27 -30.16 29.49
N LEU A 178 -25.56 -30.75 28.55
CA LEU A 178 -25.89 -30.81 27.13
C LEU A 178 -26.14 -32.27 26.74
N LYS A 179 -27.32 -32.54 26.18
CA LYS A 179 -27.69 -33.86 25.67
C LYS A 179 -28.03 -33.74 24.18
N LEU A 180 -27.20 -34.34 23.33
CA LEU A 180 -27.41 -34.32 21.88
C LEU A 180 -28.41 -35.41 21.49
N ASP A 181 -29.37 -35.06 20.64
CA ASP A 181 -30.40 -36.00 20.20
C ASP A 181 -29.81 -37.13 19.34
N ALA A 182 -28.75 -36.82 18.58
CA ALA A 182 -28.02 -37.79 17.78
C ALA A 182 -27.23 -38.81 18.62
N TYR A 183 -26.87 -38.45 19.87
CA TYR A 183 -26.08 -39.30 20.77
C TYR A 183 -26.64 -39.27 22.20
N PRO A 184 -27.83 -39.87 22.46
CA PRO A 184 -28.51 -39.75 23.74
C PRO A 184 -27.76 -40.37 24.92
N SER A 185 -26.83 -41.29 24.67
CA SER A 185 -26.00 -41.98 25.67
C SER A 185 -24.77 -41.17 26.10
N LEU A 186 -24.40 -40.15 25.33
CA LEU A 186 -23.25 -39.30 25.64
C LEU A 186 -23.71 -38.04 26.38
N ASN A 187 -23.06 -37.77 27.51
CA ASN A 187 -23.30 -36.56 28.29
C ASN A 187 -22.19 -35.55 28.00
N PHE A 188 -22.57 -34.34 27.59
CA PHE A 188 -21.65 -33.23 27.42
C PHE A 188 -21.91 -32.19 28.50
N THR A 189 -20.85 -31.52 28.94
CA THR A 189 -20.95 -30.39 29.85
C THR A 189 -20.45 -29.13 29.16
N GLY A 190 -20.87 -28.00 29.68
CA GLY A 190 -20.42 -26.70 29.21
C GLY A 190 -20.71 -25.63 30.25
N LYS A 191 -20.43 -24.39 29.85
CA LYS A 191 -20.70 -23.21 30.67
C LYS A 191 -21.40 -22.14 29.85
N ILE A 192 -22.28 -21.38 30.50
CA ILE A 192 -22.84 -20.18 29.89
C ILE A 192 -21.70 -19.21 29.60
N GLU A 193 -21.50 -18.88 28.33
CA GLU A 193 -20.47 -17.94 27.90
C GLU A 193 -21.04 -16.52 27.82
N SER A 194 -22.22 -16.35 27.23
CA SER A 194 -22.86 -15.05 27.11
C SER A 194 -24.36 -15.13 26.85
N PHE A 195 -25.05 -14.03 27.12
CA PHE A 195 -26.45 -13.80 26.78
C PHE A 195 -26.51 -12.84 25.59
N SER A 196 -27.42 -13.10 24.64
CA SER A 196 -27.67 -12.17 23.54
C SER A 196 -28.22 -10.84 24.08
N PRO A 197 -27.71 -9.68 23.62
CA PRO A 197 -28.17 -8.37 24.09
C PRO A 197 -29.60 -8.03 23.63
N ALA A 198 -30.19 -8.80 22.71
CA ALA A 198 -31.60 -8.67 22.33
C ALA A 198 -32.26 -10.05 22.12
N SER A 199 -33.61 -10.06 22.12
CA SER A 199 -34.39 -11.26 21.86
C SER A 199 -34.32 -11.66 20.38
N GLY A 200 -34.58 -12.94 20.08
CA GLY A 200 -34.54 -13.43 18.70
C GLY A 200 -35.56 -12.77 17.76
N ALA A 201 -36.62 -12.15 18.30
CA ALA A 201 -37.65 -11.49 17.52
C ALA A 201 -37.21 -10.12 16.96
N THR A 202 -36.29 -9.41 17.64
CA THR A 202 -35.84 -8.06 17.23
C THR A 202 -34.93 -8.07 16.00
N PHE A 203 -34.30 -9.21 15.68
CA PHE A 203 -33.41 -9.39 14.53
C PHE A 203 -33.98 -10.30 13.43
N SER A 204 -35.26 -10.68 13.52
CA SER A 204 -35.93 -11.46 12.47
C SER A 204 -36.21 -10.61 11.24
N LEU A 205 -36.02 -11.15 10.03
CA LEU A 205 -36.43 -10.50 8.78
C LEU A 205 -37.93 -10.17 8.73
N MET A 206 -38.73 -10.91 9.50
CA MET A 206 -40.15 -10.62 9.73
C MET A 206 -40.41 -10.68 11.25
N PRO A 207 -40.41 -9.54 11.94
CA PRO A 207 -40.85 -9.48 13.33
C PRO A 207 -42.35 -9.77 13.40
N PRO A 208 -42.82 -10.51 14.42
CA PRO A 208 -44.25 -10.65 14.66
C PRO A 208 -44.84 -9.28 15.02
N ASP A 209 -45.67 -8.71 14.13
CA ASP A 209 -46.43 -7.49 14.39
C ASP A 209 -47.74 -7.85 15.10
N ASN A 210 -47.81 -7.56 16.40
CA ASN A 210 -49.01 -7.77 17.21
C ASN A 210 -49.83 -6.48 17.34
N ALA A 211 -49.93 -5.66 16.28
CA ALA A 211 -50.66 -4.38 16.29
C ALA A 211 -52.20 -4.50 16.26
N THR A 212 -52.80 -5.69 16.31
CA THR A 212 -54.27 -5.87 16.21
C THR A 212 -54.86 -6.62 17.40
N GLY A 213 -55.13 -5.89 18.48
CA GLY A 213 -56.22 -6.17 19.46
C GLY A 213 -56.26 -7.50 20.21
N ASN A 214 -55.34 -8.44 19.97
CA ASN A 214 -55.28 -9.73 20.67
C ASN A 214 -54.23 -9.68 21.77
N PHE A 215 -54.67 -9.65 23.04
CA PHE A 215 -53.84 -9.57 24.25
C PHE A 215 -53.10 -10.87 24.62
N ASN A 216 -52.78 -11.72 23.64
CA ASN A 216 -52.01 -12.94 23.90
C ASN A 216 -50.53 -12.60 24.06
N LYS A 217 -50.02 -12.64 25.30
CA LYS A 217 -48.60 -12.46 25.62
C LYS A 217 -47.76 -13.54 24.93
N VAL A 218 -47.10 -13.17 23.83
CA VAL A 218 -46.18 -14.07 23.13
C VAL A 218 -44.91 -14.24 23.95
N VAL A 219 -44.54 -15.49 24.23
CA VAL A 219 -43.31 -15.81 24.95
C VAL A 219 -42.11 -15.51 24.08
N GLN A 220 -41.34 -14.49 24.47
CA GLN A 220 -40.07 -14.17 23.83
C GLN A 220 -38.98 -15.16 24.24
N ARG A 221 -38.05 -15.43 23.32
CA ARG A 221 -36.88 -16.27 23.58
C ARG A 221 -35.60 -15.46 23.46
N ILE A 222 -34.70 -15.69 24.41
CA ILE A 222 -33.40 -15.06 24.49
C ILE A 222 -32.34 -16.12 24.16
N PRO A 223 -31.58 -15.93 23.06
CA PRO A 223 -30.45 -16.81 22.75
C PRO A 223 -29.35 -16.69 23.81
N VAL A 224 -28.92 -17.84 24.33
CA VAL A 224 -27.80 -17.98 25.27
C VAL A 224 -26.72 -18.80 24.58
N ARG A 225 -25.50 -18.26 24.53
CA ARG A 225 -24.34 -18.97 23.99
C ARG A 225 -23.66 -19.76 25.10
N ILE A 226 -23.38 -21.02 24.81
CA ILE A 226 -22.84 -22.00 25.77
C ILE A 226 -21.58 -22.59 25.16
N ALA A 227 -20.45 -22.37 25.84
CA ALA A 227 -19.19 -23.02 25.52
C ALA A 227 -19.24 -24.48 25.95
N ILE A 228 -18.78 -25.39 25.09
CA ILE A 228 -18.75 -26.82 25.36
C ILE A 228 -17.38 -27.14 25.98
N ASP A 229 -17.36 -27.86 27.10
CA ASP A 229 -16.12 -28.33 27.69
C ASP A 229 -15.44 -29.38 26.79
N SER A 230 -14.11 -29.46 26.82
CA SER A 230 -13.38 -30.49 26.07
C SER A 230 -13.83 -31.89 26.48
N SER A 231 -14.14 -32.73 25.49
CA SER A 231 -14.60 -34.11 25.67
C SER A 231 -13.95 -35.01 24.62
N PRO A 232 -13.66 -36.29 24.93
CA PRO A 232 -13.15 -37.26 23.95
C PRO A 232 -14.06 -37.43 22.71
N HIS A 233 -15.33 -37.04 22.83
CA HIS A 233 -16.35 -37.18 21.79
C HIS A 233 -16.70 -35.86 21.10
N ILE A 234 -15.92 -34.79 21.32
CA ILE A 234 -16.22 -33.46 20.76
C ILE A 234 -16.30 -33.47 19.23
N ASP A 235 -15.49 -34.30 18.57
CA ASP A 235 -15.48 -34.47 17.10
C ASP A 235 -16.79 -35.02 16.51
N LEU A 236 -17.62 -35.67 17.33
CA LEU A 236 -18.93 -36.18 16.91
C LEU A 236 -19.96 -35.06 16.73
N ILE A 237 -19.78 -33.93 17.42
CA ILE A 237 -20.71 -32.81 17.33
C ILE A 237 -20.50 -32.09 16.00
N LYS A 238 -21.57 -31.94 15.22
CA LYS A 238 -21.57 -31.20 13.96
C LYS A 238 -22.47 -29.96 14.05
N PRO A 239 -22.10 -28.85 13.37
CA PRO A 239 -22.98 -27.70 13.25
C PRO A 239 -24.37 -28.10 12.70
N GLY A 240 -25.42 -27.60 13.32
CA GLY A 240 -26.81 -27.90 12.94
C GLY A 240 -27.47 -29.04 13.73
N MET A 241 -26.73 -29.74 14.61
CA MET A 241 -27.32 -30.75 15.48
C MET A 241 -28.26 -30.14 16.53
N SER A 242 -29.33 -30.85 16.87
CA SER A 242 -30.24 -30.50 17.96
C SER A 242 -29.70 -30.98 19.30
N VAL A 243 -29.89 -30.16 20.34
CA VAL A 243 -29.40 -30.40 21.69
C VAL A 243 -30.41 -29.94 22.72
N SER A 244 -30.68 -30.80 23.70
CA SER A 244 -31.43 -30.47 24.90
C SER A 244 -30.48 -29.92 25.95
N VAL A 245 -30.81 -28.73 26.48
CA VAL A 245 -29.93 -27.95 27.36
C VAL A 245 -30.58 -27.79 28.74
N THR A 246 -29.87 -28.19 29.78
CA THR A 246 -30.29 -28.01 31.18
C THR A 246 -29.26 -27.18 31.93
N VAL A 247 -29.66 -26.03 32.46
CA VAL A 247 -28.79 -25.14 33.26
C VAL A 247 -28.98 -25.46 34.74
N ASP A 248 -27.88 -25.57 35.48
CA ASP A 248 -27.93 -25.70 36.93
C ASP A 248 -28.04 -24.31 37.59
N LEU A 249 -29.16 -24.07 38.29
CA LEU A 249 -29.46 -22.79 38.95
C LEU A 249 -29.03 -22.77 40.43
N ARG A 250 -28.35 -23.82 40.91
CA ARG A 250 -27.97 -23.98 42.34
C ARG A 250 -26.57 -23.45 42.67
N THR A 251 -25.87 -22.89 41.70
CA THR A 251 -24.53 -22.31 41.77
C THR A 251 -24.54 -20.91 41.24
#